data_AF-A0A7C6Z5I1-F1
#
_entry.id   AF-A0A7C6Z5I1-F1
#
_cell.length_a   1.000
_cell.length_b   1.000
_cell.length_c   1.000
_cell.angle_alpha   90.00
_cell.angle_beta   90.00
_cell.angle_gamma   90.00
#
_symmetry.space_group_name_H-M   'P 1'
#
loop_
_entity.id
_entity.type
_entity.pdbx_description
1 polymer ?
#
loop_
_entity_poly.entity_id
_entity_poly.type
_entity_poly.pdbx_seq_one_letter_code
_entity_poly.pdbx_strand_id
1 'polypeptide(L)'
;VGKTLKESLGKHGIRAVQTFDLHDVEDFNKAYSKSVYTAAALVKNYPSIKLLLDLHRDGLPPGVNKSTVMIQGKEVGRVMIVIGQKNPHWEKNEALAKEIIAFAEEKYPGLFIPRITYASDARYNQHLLDGAILFEIGSQLNTYEEAEGTAEILGSLLADWLKE
;
A
#
# COMPACT_ATOMS: atom_id res chain seq x y z
N VAL A 1 0.39 4.78 10.61
CA VAL A 1 0.70 4.30 9.24
C VAL A 1 0.26 5.27 8.13
N GLY A 2 -1.03 5.43 7.80
CA GLY A 2 -1.44 6.27 6.65
C GLY A 2 -1.02 7.74 6.77
N LYS A 3 -1.17 8.31 7.97
CA LYS A 3 -0.68 9.66 8.30
C LYS A 3 0.84 9.76 8.12
N THR A 4 1.58 8.80 8.68
CA THR A 4 3.05 8.69 8.60
C THR A 4 3.53 8.65 7.15
N LEU A 5 2.87 7.84 6.30
CA LEU A 5 3.18 7.74 4.88
C LEU A 5 2.97 9.08 4.16
N LYS A 6 1.82 9.73 4.38
CA LYS A 6 1.50 11.05 3.83
C LYS A 6 2.53 12.11 4.24
N GLU A 7 2.94 12.12 5.51
CA GLU A 7 3.94 13.06 6.03
C GLU A 7 5.32 12.80 5.41
N SER A 8 5.73 11.54 5.28
CA SER A 8 7.01 11.17 4.64
C SER A 8 7.04 11.59 3.16
N LEU A 9 5.98 11.32 2.40
CA LEU A 9 5.82 11.82 1.03
C LEU A 9 5.94 13.34 0.96
N GLY A 10 5.28 14.06 1.89
CA GLY A 10 5.32 15.52 1.97
C GLY A 10 6.72 16.08 2.26
N LYS A 11 7.48 15.46 3.17
CA LYS A 11 8.89 15.81 3.43
C LYS A 11 9.76 15.72 2.17
N HIS A 12 9.39 14.84 1.24
CA HIS A 12 10.07 14.65 -0.04
C HIS A 12 9.39 15.40 -1.20
N GLY A 13 8.50 16.36 -0.92
CA GLY A 13 7.89 17.21 -1.96
C GLY A 13 6.77 16.57 -2.76
N ILE A 14 6.31 15.37 -2.38
CA ILE A 14 5.15 14.73 -3.00
C ILE A 14 3.90 15.10 -2.22
N ARG A 15 2.92 15.70 -2.91
CA ARG A 15 1.62 16.01 -2.31
C ARG A 15 0.77 14.75 -2.26
N ALA A 16 0.20 14.48 -1.09
CA ALA A 16 -0.71 13.37 -0.87
C ALA A 16 -1.98 13.83 -0.14
N VAL A 17 -3.10 13.19 -0.47
CA VAL A 17 -4.40 13.39 0.17
C VAL A 17 -4.80 12.07 0.81
N GLN A 18 -5.42 12.16 1.99
CA GLN A 18 -5.87 11.00 2.76
C GLN A 18 -7.31 11.24 3.21
N THR A 19 -8.13 10.20 3.13
CA THR A 19 -9.45 10.14 3.76
C THR A 19 -9.38 9.37 5.09
N PHE A 20 -10.26 9.70 6.02
CA PHE A 20 -10.47 8.99 7.29
C PHE A 20 -11.89 8.42 7.39
N ASP A 21 -12.62 8.38 6.28
CA ASP A 21 -13.96 7.79 6.22
C ASP A 21 -13.88 6.32 6.63
N LEU A 22 -14.84 5.88 7.45
CA LEU A 22 -14.97 4.49 7.86
C LEU A 22 -15.97 3.78 6.95
N HIS A 23 -15.59 2.62 6.40
CA HIS A 23 -16.40 1.90 5.40
C HIS A 23 -16.88 0.53 5.87
N ASP A 24 -16.41 0.04 7.00
CA ASP A 24 -16.64 -1.32 7.52
C ASP A 24 -17.48 -1.37 8.80
N VAL A 25 -17.78 -0.22 9.41
CA VAL A 25 -18.45 -0.09 10.73
C VAL A 25 -19.73 -0.91 10.84
N GLU A 26 -20.59 -0.88 9.82
CA GLU A 26 -21.88 -1.60 9.85
C GLU A 26 -21.76 -3.05 9.38
N ASP A 27 -20.92 -3.29 8.37
CA ASP A 27 -20.78 -4.58 7.70
C ASP A 27 -19.44 -4.61 6.98
N PHE A 28 -18.51 -5.37 7.55
CA PHE A 28 -17.16 -5.56 7.01
C PHE A 28 -17.20 -6.08 5.55
N ASN A 29 -18.15 -6.94 5.19
CA ASN A 29 -18.24 -7.49 3.83
C ASN A 29 -18.64 -6.43 2.79
N LYS A 30 -19.18 -5.29 3.24
CA LYS A 30 -19.54 -4.15 2.39
C LYS A 30 -18.47 -3.05 2.39
N ALA A 31 -17.31 -3.25 3.02
CA ALA A 31 -16.25 -2.25 3.07
C ALA A 31 -15.88 -1.74 1.67
N TYR A 32 -15.67 -2.63 0.69
CA TYR A 32 -15.32 -2.22 -0.68
C TYR A 32 -16.49 -1.66 -1.49
N SER A 33 -17.73 -2.07 -1.22
CA SER A 33 -18.89 -1.47 -1.91
C SER A 33 -19.18 -0.05 -1.41
N LYS A 34 -18.69 0.31 -0.23
CA LYS A 34 -18.74 1.67 0.32
C LYS A 34 -17.49 2.49 -0.04
N SER A 35 -16.29 1.94 0.13
CA SER A 35 -15.03 2.66 -0.08
C SER A 35 -14.79 3.06 -1.54
N VAL A 36 -15.40 2.36 -2.51
CA VAL A 36 -15.35 2.71 -3.92
C VAL A 36 -15.82 4.14 -4.20
N TYR A 37 -16.83 4.64 -3.45
CA TYR A 37 -17.32 6.00 -3.63
C TYR A 37 -16.29 7.04 -3.16
N THR A 38 -15.65 6.80 -2.01
CA THR A 38 -14.57 7.65 -1.50
C THR A 38 -13.36 7.62 -2.44
N ALA A 39 -12.95 6.43 -2.89
CA ALA A 39 -11.82 6.27 -3.81
C ALA A 39 -12.07 6.94 -5.17
N ALA A 40 -13.28 6.77 -5.73
CA ALA A 40 -13.66 7.42 -6.99
C ALA A 40 -13.72 8.95 -6.85
N ALA A 41 -14.18 9.46 -5.71
CA ALA A 41 -14.16 10.89 -5.42
C ALA A 41 -12.72 11.44 -5.35
N LEU A 42 -11.77 10.72 -4.75
CA LEU A 42 -10.36 11.10 -4.74
C LEU A 42 -9.79 11.21 -6.17
N VAL A 43 -9.99 10.17 -7.00
CA VAL A 43 -9.51 10.17 -8.39
C VAL A 43 -10.13 11.33 -9.19
N LYS A 44 -11.43 11.58 -9.01
CA LYS A 44 -12.15 12.66 -9.68
C LYS A 44 -11.68 14.05 -9.24
N ASN A 45 -11.51 14.27 -7.94
CA ASN A 45 -11.19 15.59 -7.39
C ASN A 45 -9.71 15.96 -7.55
N TYR A 46 -8.83 14.97 -7.75
CA TYR A 46 -7.41 15.16 -7.93
C TYR A 46 -6.93 14.45 -9.20
N PRO A 47 -7.25 14.98 -10.40
CA PRO A 47 -6.97 14.33 -11.68
C PRO A 47 -5.47 14.15 -11.97
N SER A 48 -4.59 14.77 -11.19
CA SER A 48 -3.14 14.59 -11.27
C SER A 48 -2.61 13.44 -10.40
N ILE A 49 -3.45 12.71 -9.67
CA ILE A 49 -3.03 11.56 -8.86
C ILE A 49 -2.33 10.52 -9.75
N LYS A 50 -1.17 10.07 -9.30
CA LYS A 50 -0.40 8.98 -9.93
C LYS A 50 -0.59 7.64 -9.24
N LEU A 51 -0.83 7.66 -7.92
CA LEU A 51 -1.03 6.47 -7.11
C LEU A 51 -2.29 6.61 -6.26
N LEU A 52 -3.15 5.59 -6.30
CA LEU A 52 -4.26 5.43 -5.36
C LEU A 52 -3.90 4.27 -4.42
N LEU A 53 -3.58 4.59 -3.18
CA LEU A 53 -3.06 3.60 -2.22
C LEU A 53 -4.14 3.15 -1.26
N ASP A 54 -4.34 1.84 -1.18
CA ASP A 54 -5.12 1.17 -0.14
C ASP A 54 -4.14 0.56 0.87
N LEU A 55 -4.26 0.91 2.15
CA LEU A 55 -3.25 0.59 3.17
C LEU A 55 -3.86 -0.30 4.24
N HIS A 56 -3.26 -1.48 4.43
CA HIS A 56 -3.72 -2.51 5.36
C HIS A 56 -2.60 -3.03 6.24
N ARG A 57 -2.98 -3.95 7.13
CA ARG A 57 -2.10 -4.81 7.93
C ARG A 57 -2.49 -6.24 7.66
N ASP A 58 -1.52 -7.08 7.29
CA ASP A 58 -1.81 -8.46 6.93
C ASP A 58 -2.37 -9.23 8.12
N GLY A 59 -3.30 -10.13 7.85
CA GLY A 59 -3.95 -10.99 8.83
C GLY A 59 -3.35 -12.39 8.80
N LEU A 60 -2.30 -12.61 9.60
CA LEU A 60 -1.61 -13.90 9.63
C LEU A 60 -2.39 -14.97 10.42
N PRO A 61 -2.45 -16.23 9.95
CA PRO A 61 -3.07 -17.32 10.70
C PRO A 61 -2.24 -17.71 11.93
N PRO A 62 -2.82 -18.43 12.91
CA PRO A 62 -2.09 -18.91 14.08
C PRO A 62 -0.85 -19.73 13.71
N GLY A 63 0.25 -19.52 14.44
CA GLY A 63 1.51 -20.23 14.22
C GLY A 63 2.44 -19.61 13.17
N VAL A 64 2.00 -18.57 12.45
CA VAL A 64 2.87 -17.77 11.57
C VAL A 64 3.48 -16.62 12.36
N ASN A 65 4.79 -16.42 12.22
CA ASN A 65 5.50 -15.32 12.88
C ASN A 65 5.40 -14.02 12.08
N LYS A 66 5.50 -12.89 12.77
CA LYS A 66 5.68 -11.58 12.12
C LYS A 66 6.93 -11.60 11.23
N SER A 67 6.90 -10.80 10.16
CA SER A 67 8.06 -10.60 9.29
C SER A 67 8.61 -9.19 9.48
N THR A 68 9.91 -9.10 9.73
CA THR A 68 10.66 -7.84 9.87
C THR A 68 11.90 -7.83 8.99
N VAL A 69 12.47 -6.66 8.79
CA VAL A 69 13.74 -6.42 8.11
C VAL A 69 14.46 -5.26 8.78
N MET A 70 15.80 -5.30 8.82
CA MET A 70 16.62 -4.20 9.31
C MET A 70 16.93 -3.24 8.17
N ILE A 71 16.39 -2.01 8.24
CA ILE A 71 16.68 -0.94 7.26
C ILE A 71 17.25 0.24 8.02
N GLN A 72 18.47 0.68 7.64
CA GLN A 72 19.15 1.83 8.25
C GLN A 72 19.22 1.77 9.79
N GLY A 73 19.46 0.57 10.34
CA GLY A 73 19.56 0.36 11.79
C GLY A 73 18.22 0.31 12.54
N LYS A 74 17.08 0.37 11.85
CA LYS A 74 15.74 0.19 12.43
C LYS A 74 15.14 -1.14 12.00
N GLU A 75 14.55 -1.86 12.94
CA GLU A 75 13.72 -3.02 12.63
C GLU A 75 12.33 -2.53 12.19
N VAL A 76 11.90 -2.92 10.99
CA VAL A 76 10.63 -2.50 10.40
C VAL A 76 9.88 -3.70 9.82
N GLY A 77 8.56 -3.58 9.70
CA GLY A 77 7.75 -4.59 9.01
C GLY A 77 8.04 -4.62 7.50
N ARG A 78 7.88 -5.79 6.88
CA ARG A 78 7.97 -5.92 5.42
C ARG A 78 6.66 -5.53 4.75
N VAL A 79 6.74 -4.98 3.54
CA VAL A 79 5.57 -4.59 2.74
C VAL A 79 5.19 -5.72 1.78
N MET A 80 3.92 -6.07 1.72
CA MET A 80 3.36 -6.96 0.69
C MET A 80 2.45 -6.17 -0.23
N ILE A 81 2.51 -6.47 -1.53
CA ILE A 81 1.56 -5.96 -2.52
C ILE A 81 0.52 -7.03 -2.81
N VAL A 82 -0.75 -6.63 -2.80
CA VAL A 82 -1.88 -7.48 -3.19
C VAL A 82 -2.49 -6.94 -4.48
N ILE A 83 -2.71 -7.81 -5.47
CA ILE A 83 -3.42 -7.47 -6.72
C ILE A 83 -4.70 -8.30 -6.83
N GLY A 84 -5.83 -7.61 -7.00
CA GLY A 84 -7.14 -8.21 -7.23
C GLY A 84 -7.37 -8.49 -8.71
N GLN A 85 -7.47 -9.76 -9.09
CA GLN A 85 -7.52 -10.15 -10.52
C GLN A 85 -8.92 -10.05 -11.16
N LYS A 86 -9.96 -9.70 -10.39
CA LYS A 86 -11.25 -9.26 -10.98
C LYS A 86 -11.23 -7.80 -11.45
N ASN A 87 -10.12 -7.08 -11.26
CA ASN A 87 -9.88 -5.84 -11.99
C ASN A 87 -9.57 -6.20 -13.46
N PRO A 88 -10.35 -5.75 -14.46
CA PRO A 88 -10.15 -6.15 -15.86
C PRO A 88 -8.82 -5.67 -16.47
N HIS A 89 -8.10 -4.79 -15.79
CA HIS A 89 -6.78 -4.26 -16.20
C HIS A 89 -5.74 -4.42 -15.08
N TRP A 90 -5.84 -5.51 -14.31
CA TRP A 90 -4.94 -5.78 -13.18
C TRP A 90 -3.47 -5.87 -13.59
N GLU A 91 -3.16 -6.29 -14.83
CA GLU A 91 -1.80 -6.43 -15.33
C GLU A 91 -1.04 -5.09 -15.36
N LYS A 92 -1.75 -3.97 -15.54
CA LYS A 92 -1.12 -2.64 -15.48
C LYS A 92 -0.64 -2.31 -14.07
N ASN A 93 -1.46 -2.60 -13.07
CA ASN A 93 -1.09 -2.42 -11.66
C ASN A 93 -0.05 -3.45 -11.23
N GLU A 94 -0.07 -4.65 -11.81
CA GLU A 94 0.96 -5.67 -11.60
C GLU A 94 2.33 -5.24 -12.13
N ALA A 95 2.39 -4.70 -13.36
CA ALA A 95 3.62 -4.17 -13.93
C ALA A 95 4.22 -3.07 -13.04
N LEU A 96 3.38 -2.14 -12.59
CA LEU A 96 3.77 -1.07 -11.67
C LEU A 96 4.25 -1.62 -10.31
N ALA A 97 3.56 -2.62 -9.78
CA ALA A 97 3.97 -3.28 -8.55
C ALA A 97 5.34 -3.96 -8.66
N LYS A 98 5.61 -4.63 -9.80
CA LYS A 98 6.92 -5.24 -10.08
C LYS A 98 8.03 -4.18 -10.16
N GLU A 99 7.75 -3.06 -10.80
CA GLU A 99 8.66 -1.91 -10.88
C GLU A 99 8.98 -1.35 -9.49
N ILE A 100 7.96 -1.11 -8.65
CA ILE A 100 8.15 -0.62 -7.27
C ILE A 100 8.94 -1.63 -6.43
N ILE A 101 8.67 -2.94 -6.55
CA ILE A 101 9.44 -3.97 -5.83
C ILE A 101 10.91 -3.95 -6.25
N ALA A 102 11.19 -3.89 -7.56
CA ALA A 102 12.55 -3.86 -8.08
C ALA A 102 13.29 -2.60 -7.59
N PHE A 103 12.65 -1.44 -7.70
CA PHE A 103 13.19 -0.17 -7.20
C PHE A 103 13.45 -0.21 -5.68
N ALA A 104 12.53 -0.80 -4.92
CA ALA A 104 12.67 -0.99 -3.48
C ALA A 104 13.85 -1.89 -3.13
N GLU A 105 14.08 -2.96 -3.89
CA GLU A 105 15.19 -3.88 -3.62
C GLU A 105 16.55 -3.21 -3.85
N GLU A 106 16.65 -2.27 -4.79
CA GLU A 106 17.88 -1.48 -4.99
C GLU A 106 18.14 -0.46 -3.87
N LYS A 107 17.10 0.22 -3.37
CA LYS A 107 17.24 1.30 -2.37
C LYS A 107 17.18 0.81 -0.93
N TYR A 108 16.29 -0.14 -0.65
CA TYR A 108 16.00 -0.70 0.68
C TYR A 108 15.82 -2.23 0.58
N PRO A 109 16.91 -2.99 0.38
CA PRO A 109 16.87 -4.43 0.17
C PRO A 109 16.03 -5.16 1.22
N GLY A 110 15.10 -6.00 0.78
CA GLY A 110 14.21 -6.78 1.64
C GLY A 110 13.02 -6.04 2.24
N LEU A 111 12.85 -4.73 2.01
CA LEU A 111 11.67 -3.97 2.47
C LEU A 111 10.37 -4.61 1.98
N PHE A 112 10.32 -5.01 0.71
CA PHE A 112 9.18 -5.72 0.14
C PHE A 112 9.35 -7.23 0.27
N ILE A 113 8.23 -7.94 0.40
CA ILE A 113 8.20 -9.36 0.06
C ILE A 113 8.43 -9.46 -1.46
N PRO A 114 9.41 -10.26 -1.95
CA PRO A 114 9.85 -10.23 -3.36
C PRO A 114 8.88 -11.00 -4.28
N ARG A 115 7.57 -10.82 -4.08
CA ARG A 115 6.48 -11.37 -4.90
C ARG A 115 5.21 -10.56 -4.69
N ILE A 116 4.32 -10.65 -5.67
CA ILE A 116 2.94 -10.15 -5.55
C ILE A 116 2.07 -11.27 -4.98
N THR A 117 1.14 -10.90 -4.10
CA THR A 117 0.05 -11.78 -3.66
C THR A 117 -1.17 -11.52 -4.54
N TYR A 118 -1.73 -12.57 -5.12
CA TYR A 118 -2.91 -12.45 -5.99
C TYR A 118 -4.18 -12.83 -5.23
N ALA A 119 -5.14 -11.92 -5.24
CA ALA A 119 -6.49 -12.19 -4.80
C ALA A 119 -7.36 -12.45 -6.05
N SER A 120 -7.41 -13.71 -6.49
CA SER A 120 -8.07 -14.14 -7.73
C SER A 120 -9.54 -13.70 -7.81
N ASP A 121 -10.22 -13.70 -6.66
CA ASP A 121 -11.65 -13.40 -6.57
C ASP A 121 -11.99 -11.96 -6.17
N ALA A 122 -10.98 -11.12 -5.92
CA ALA A 122 -11.17 -9.74 -5.51
C ALA A 122 -10.90 -8.77 -6.66
N ARG A 123 -11.57 -7.61 -6.60
CA ARG A 123 -11.33 -6.47 -7.50
C ARG A 123 -10.71 -5.28 -6.76
N TYR A 124 -11.09 -5.12 -5.49
CA TYR A 124 -10.82 -3.93 -4.68
C TYR A 124 -11.20 -2.64 -5.42
N ASN A 125 -10.60 -1.52 -5.03
CA ASN A 125 -10.72 -0.24 -5.75
C ASN A 125 -9.67 -0.10 -6.87
N GLN A 126 -8.96 -1.17 -7.20
CA GLN A 126 -7.80 -1.15 -8.12
C GLN A 126 -8.16 -0.82 -9.57
N HIS A 127 -9.43 -1.00 -9.94
CA HIS A 127 -9.96 -0.66 -11.26
C HIS A 127 -10.11 0.84 -11.51
N LEU A 128 -9.98 1.68 -10.49
CA LEU A 128 -10.24 3.12 -10.60
C LEU A 128 -9.06 3.93 -11.17
N LEU A 129 -7.85 3.37 -11.17
CA LEU A 129 -6.64 4.04 -11.65
C LEU A 129 -5.58 3.00 -12.07
N ASP A 130 -4.95 3.23 -13.22
CA ASP A 130 -3.69 2.56 -13.61
C ASP A 130 -2.58 3.12 -12.69
N GLY A 131 -2.41 2.52 -11.51
CA GLY A 131 -1.74 3.14 -10.37
C GLY A 131 -2.40 2.89 -9.01
N ALA A 132 -3.49 2.12 -8.98
CA ALA A 132 -4.14 1.74 -7.73
C ALA A 132 -3.54 0.45 -7.16
N ILE A 133 -2.89 0.54 -5.98
CA ILE A 133 -2.15 -0.54 -5.34
C ILE A 133 -2.62 -0.71 -3.89
N LEU A 134 -2.74 -1.97 -3.46
CA LEU A 134 -2.96 -2.32 -2.06
C LEU A 134 -1.62 -2.73 -1.44
N PHE A 135 -1.23 -2.03 -0.37
CA PHE A 135 -0.08 -2.38 0.45
C PHE A 135 -0.54 -2.93 1.80
N GLU A 136 -0.04 -4.11 2.14
CA GLU A 136 -0.03 -4.63 3.49
C GLU A 136 1.28 -4.21 4.16
N ILE A 137 1.22 -3.33 5.15
CA ILE A 137 2.40 -2.77 5.82
C ILE A 137 2.70 -3.64 7.05
N GLY A 138 3.40 -4.75 6.89
CA GLY A 138 3.55 -5.76 7.95
C GLY A 138 2.22 -6.44 8.26
N SER A 139 2.10 -7.01 9.46
CA SER A 139 0.96 -7.82 9.90
C SER A 139 0.36 -7.36 11.22
N GLN A 140 -0.76 -7.93 11.64
CA GLN A 140 -1.33 -7.71 12.98
C GLN A 140 -0.39 -8.10 14.14
N LEU A 141 0.67 -8.86 13.88
CA LEU A 141 1.68 -9.26 14.86
C LEU A 141 2.86 -8.29 14.97
N ASN A 142 3.04 -7.40 14.01
CA ASN A 142 4.09 -6.37 14.07
C ASN A 142 3.68 -5.27 15.07
N THR A 143 4.66 -4.61 15.70
CA THR A 143 4.36 -3.48 16.59
C THR A 143 3.88 -2.26 15.80
N TYR A 144 3.37 -1.26 16.52
CA TYR A 144 2.99 0.01 15.91
C TYR A 144 4.23 0.76 15.38
N GLU A 145 5.32 0.74 16.14
CA GLU A 145 6.60 1.38 15.80
C GLU A 145 7.21 0.76 14.54
N GLU A 146 7.18 -0.57 14.42
CA GLU A 146 7.61 -1.28 13.21
C GLU A 146 6.77 -0.84 12.00
N ALA A 147 5.46 -0.70 12.17
CA ALA A 147 4.53 -0.27 11.12
C ALA A 147 4.79 1.16 10.66
N GLU A 148 5.00 2.07 11.61
CA GLU A 148 5.29 3.47 11.33
C GLU A 148 6.66 3.64 10.69
N GLY A 149 7.67 2.90 11.16
CA GLY A 149 8.98 2.86 10.53
C GLY A 149 8.90 2.40 9.08
N THR A 150 8.13 1.33 8.79
CA THR A 150 7.87 0.89 7.41
C THR A 150 7.19 1.98 6.59
N ALA A 151 6.15 2.63 7.13
CA ALA A 151 5.41 3.68 6.42
C ALA A 151 6.28 4.92 6.12
N GLU A 152 7.19 5.29 7.04
CA GLU A 152 8.15 6.38 6.82
C GLU A 152 9.11 6.04 5.67
N ILE A 153 9.72 4.84 5.68
CA ILE A 153 10.64 4.38 4.63
C ILE A 153 9.89 4.25 3.29
N LEU A 154 8.69 3.67 3.30
CA LEU A 154 7.85 3.52 2.10
C LEU A 154 7.53 4.89 1.48
N GLY A 155 7.29 5.92 2.29
CA GLY A 155 7.05 7.27 1.78
C GLY A 155 8.27 7.89 1.10
N SER A 156 9.47 7.68 1.64
CA SER A 156 10.73 8.11 1.00
C SER A 156 10.92 7.36 -0.33
N LEU A 157 10.78 6.03 -0.30
CA LEU A 157 10.91 5.18 -1.48
C LEU A 157 9.97 5.61 -2.61
N LEU A 158 8.67 5.74 -2.33
CA LEU A 158 7.68 6.12 -3.34
C LEU A 158 7.92 7.53 -3.86
N ALA A 159 8.43 8.44 -3.01
CA ALA A 159 8.76 9.78 -3.45
C ALA A 159 9.97 9.83 -4.38
N ASP A 160 10.98 8.98 -4.15
CA ASP A 160 12.13 8.85 -5.04
C ASP A 160 11.70 8.20 -6.36
N TRP A 161 10.94 7.09 -6.29
CA TRP A 161 10.41 6.41 -7.47
C TRP A 161 9.57 7.33 -8.37
N LEU A 162 8.73 8.19 -7.79
CA LEU A 162 7.90 9.14 -8.55
C LEU A 162 8.68 10.28 -9.24
N LYS A 163 9.95 10.48 -8.90
CA LYS A 163 10.81 11.56 -9.43
C LYS A 163 11.82 11.08 -10.46
N GLU A 164 12.02 9.77 -10.58
CA GLU A 164 12.77 9.19 -11.70
C GLU A 164 11.99 9.33 -13.01
#